data_AF-A0A803Q607-F1
#
_entry.id   AF-A0A803Q607-F1
#
_cell.length_a   1.000
_cell.length_b   1.000
_cell.length_c   1.000
_cell.angle_alpha   90.00
_cell.angle_beta   90.00
_cell.angle_gamma   90.00
#
_symmetry.space_group_name_H-M   'P 1'
#
loop_
_entity.id
_entity.type
_entity.pdbx_description
1 polymer ?
#
loop_
_entity_poly.entity_id
_entity_poly.type
_entity_poly.pdbx_seq_one_letter_code
_entity_poly.pdbx_strand_id
1 'polypeptide(L)'
;MSDNNQTSTTPLSSSHIKQDPYSIHHFDSPATVLVTPLLTGDNYRSWRRAVRMALRAKIKLGFVDGSLPIPKEQNDISNWERCNDLVGSWILNAASREIRLSILYAETAA
;
A
#
# COMPACT_ATOMS: atom_id res chain seq x y z
N MET A 1 2.43 59.17 11.24
CA MET A 1 2.81 57.84 11.73
C MET A 1 2.15 56.82 10.84
N SER A 2 2.92 56.14 10.01
CA SER A 2 2.43 55.06 9.14
C SER A 2 3.03 53.77 9.67
N ASP A 3 2.18 52.89 10.19
CA ASP A 3 2.59 51.59 10.72
C ASP A 3 2.85 50.61 9.57
N ASN A 4 4.13 50.39 9.28
CA ASN A 4 4.61 49.30 8.43
C ASN A 4 4.54 47.99 9.23
N ASN A 5 3.55 47.14 8.95
CA ASN A 5 3.58 45.75 9.40
C ASN A 5 3.77 44.82 8.19
N GLN A 6 5.03 44.69 7.76
CA GLN A 6 5.45 43.68 6.78
C GLN A 6 5.47 42.32 7.47
N THR A 7 4.34 41.61 7.39
CA THR A 7 4.29 40.18 7.67
C THR A 7 5.11 39.46 6.60
N SER A 8 6.34 39.12 6.96
CA SER A 8 7.19 38.22 6.19
C SER A 8 6.54 36.84 6.21
N THR A 9 5.66 36.59 5.24
CA THR A 9 5.17 35.25 4.94
C THR A 9 6.33 34.49 4.32
N THR A 10 7.02 33.71 5.16
CA THR A 10 7.92 32.66 4.70
C THR A 10 7.12 31.76 3.76
N PRO A 11 7.56 31.53 2.52
CA PRO A 11 6.89 30.57 1.67
C PRO A 11 7.08 29.21 2.34
N LEU A 12 5.98 28.60 2.82
CA LEU A 12 5.99 27.21 3.22
C LEU A 12 6.55 26.44 2.02
N SER A 13 7.78 25.96 2.16
CA SER A 13 8.38 25.06 1.21
C SER A 13 7.37 23.94 1.02
N SER A 14 6.80 23.88 -0.18
CA SER A 14 5.97 22.79 -0.67
C SER A 14 6.88 21.57 -0.83
N SER A 15 7.40 21.06 0.28
CA SER A 15 7.86 19.69 0.35
C SER A 15 6.61 18.86 0.19
N HIS A 16 6.36 18.42 -1.05
CA HIS A 16 5.52 17.27 -1.30
C HIS A 16 5.96 16.22 -0.28
N ILE A 17 5.11 15.94 0.72
CA ILE A 17 5.37 14.87 1.67
C ILE A 17 5.39 13.61 0.81
N LYS A 18 6.57 13.21 0.34
CA LYS A 18 6.78 11.90 -0.27
C LYS A 18 6.52 10.92 0.85
N GLN A 19 5.29 10.42 0.92
CA GLN A 19 4.96 9.35 1.85
C GLN A 19 5.83 8.16 1.49
N ASP A 20 6.62 7.71 2.46
CA ASP A 20 7.49 6.55 2.30
C ASP A 20 6.63 5.33 1.95
N PRO A 21 6.82 4.73 0.77
CA PRO A 21 6.04 3.56 0.36
C PRO A 21 6.28 2.34 1.26
N TYR A 22 7.35 2.32 2.06
CA TYR A 22 7.67 1.27 3.01
C TYR A 22 7.11 1.50 4.43
N SER A 23 6.44 2.63 4.66
CA SER A 23 5.83 2.91 5.95
C SER A 23 4.65 1.96 6.24
N ILE A 24 4.60 1.37 7.44
CA ILE A 24 3.48 0.56 7.91
C ILE A 24 2.78 1.35 9.00
N HIS A 25 1.48 1.60 8.84
CA HIS A 25 0.72 2.32 9.86
C HIS A 25 0.53 1.44 11.09
N HIS A 26 0.45 2.01 12.28
CA HIS A 26 0.22 1.24 13.51
C HIS A 26 -1.13 0.49 13.56
N PHE A 27 -2.04 0.76 12.62
CA PHE A 27 -3.32 0.06 12.46
C PHE A 27 -3.30 -0.99 11.34
N ASP A 28 -2.19 -1.10 10.61
CA ASP A 28 -2.02 -2.09 9.57
C ASP A 28 -1.70 -3.44 10.22
N SER A 29 -2.70 -4.32 10.23
CA SER A 29 -2.55 -5.69 10.74
C SER A 29 -2.51 -6.68 9.57
N PRO A 30 -1.63 -7.69 9.59
CA PRO A 30 -1.66 -8.78 8.61
C PRO A 30 -3.01 -9.50 8.53
N ALA A 31 -3.80 -9.49 9.62
CA ALA A 31 -5.10 -10.13 9.68
C ALA A 31 -6.25 -9.31 9.05
N THR A 32 -5.98 -8.08 8.57
CA THR A 32 -7.01 -7.23 7.96
C THR A 32 -7.53 -7.84 6.66
N VAL A 33 -8.86 -7.93 6.53
CA VAL A 33 -9.55 -8.24 5.27
C VAL A 33 -9.78 -6.94 4.52
N LEU A 34 -9.11 -6.73 3.37
CA LEU A 34 -9.21 -5.47 2.62
C LEU A 34 -10.59 -5.24 2.02
N VAL A 35 -11.21 -6.32 1.52
CA VAL A 35 -12.46 -6.24 0.76
C VAL A 35 -13.34 -7.45 1.03
N THR A 36 -14.64 -7.21 1.00
CA THR A 36 -15.67 -8.25 0.91
C THR A 36 -16.62 -7.91 -0.25
N PRO A 37 -17.23 -8.89 -0.93
CA PRO A 37 -17.05 -10.34 -0.77
C PRO A 37 -15.64 -10.81 -1.16
N LEU A 38 -15.21 -11.95 -0.60
CA LEU A 38 -13.91 -12.57 -0.87
C LEU A 38 -13.81 -13.01 -2.34
N LEU A 39 -12.59 -13.11 -2.87
CA LEU A 39 -12.36 -13.64 -4.21
C LEU A 39 -12.82 -15.09 -4.30
N THR A 40 -13.70 -15.37 -5.25
CA THR A 40 -14.24 -16.70 -5.56
C THR A 40 -13.81 -17.12 -6.97
N GLY A 41 -14.24 -16.40 -7.99
CA GLY A 41 -13.79 -16.65 -9.37
C GLY A 41 -14.64 -15.90 -10.39
N ASP A 42 -15.95 -15.94 -10.18
CA ASP A 42 -16.95 -15.14 -10.90
C ASP A 42 -16.84 -13.64 -10.61
N ASN A 43 -16.36 -13.27 -9.41
CA ASN A 43 -16.30 -11.87 -8.96
C ASN A 43 -14.96 -11.16 -9.19
N TYR A 44 -13.99 -11.77 -9.90
CA TYR A 44 -12.62 -11.27 -10.02
C TYR A 44 -12.53 -9.79 -10.45
N ARG A 45 -13.33 -9.36 -11.44
CA ARG A 45 -13.28 -7.98 -11.95
C ARG A 45 -13.60 -6.94 -10.87
N SER A 46 -14.67 -7.18 -10.12
CA SER A 46 -15.11 -6.30 -9.02
C SER A 46 -14.15 -6.36 -7.84
N TRP A 47 -13.73 -7.58 -7.47
CA TRP A 47 -12.75 -7.82 -6.41
C TRP A 47 -11.42 -7.10 -6.69
N ARG A 48 -10.86 -7.26 -7.89
CA ARG A 48 -9.62 -6.61 -8.32
C ARG A 48 -9.73 -5.09 -8.22
N ARG A 49 -10.86 -4.52 -8.66
CA ARG A 49 -11.08 -3.06 -8.58
C ARG A 49 -11.09 -2.58 -7.13
N ALA A 50 -11.76 -3.31 -6.25
CA ALA A 50 -11.88 -2.98 -4.83
C ALA A 50 -10.52 -3.12 -4.11
N VAL A 51 -9.77 -4.21 -4.32
CA VAL A 51 -8.42 -4.39 -3.75
C VAL A 51 -7.50 -3.27 -4.18
N ARG A 52 -7.48 -2.92 -5.48
CA ARG A 52 -6.68 -1.79 -5.98
C ARG A 52 -7.09 -0.45 -5.36
N MET A 53 -8.36 -0.27 -4.97
CA MET A 53 -8.81 0.94 -4.26
C MET A 53 -8.30 0.97 -2.82
N ALA A 54 -8.47 -0.14 -2.09
CA ALA A 54 -8.01 -0.25 -0.72
C ALA A 54 -6.49 -0.06 -0.61
N LEU A 55 -5.72 -0.70 -1.50
CA LEU A 55 -4.26 -0.54 -1.54
C LEU A 55 -3.83 0.87 -1.94
N ARG A 56 -4.56 1.57 -2.83
CA ARG A 56 -4.27 2.98 -3.12
C ARG A 56 -4.48 3.88 -1.90
N ALA A 57 -5.58 3.68 -1.16
CA ALA A 57 -5.84 4.43 0.06
C ALA A 57 -4.75 4.22 1.12
N LYS A 58 -4.09 3.06 1.10
CA LYS A 58 -2.94 2.72 1.96
C LYS A 58 -1.56 3.05 1.38
N ILE A 59 -1.48 3.55 0.14
CA ILE A 59 -0.22 3.82 -0.58
C ILE A 59 0.61 2.53 -0.78
N LYS A 60 -0.08 1.39 -0.95
CA LYS A 60 0.52 0.07 -1.14
C LYS A 60 0.25 -0.53 -2.53
N LEU A 61 -0.38 0.20 -3.43
CA LEU A 61 -0.71 -0.32 -4.76
C LEU A 61 0.55 -0.70 -5.57
N GLY A 62 1.66 0.01 -5.37
CA GLY A 62 2.89 -0.22 -6.13
C GLY A 62 3.51 -1.62 -5.95
N PHE A 63 3.22 -2.29 -4.82
CA PHE A 63 3.63 -3.67 -4.58
C PHE A 63 2.90 -4.68 -5.47
N VAL A 64 1.71 -4.34 -5.99
CA VAL A 64 0.85 -5.24 -6.77
C VAL A 64 0.89 -4.91 -8.26
N ASP A 65 1.10 -3.66 -8.64
CA ASP A 65 1.17 -3.30 -10.07
C ASP A 65 2.58 -3.06 -10.60
N GLY A 66 3.59 -3.35 -9.79
CA GLY A 66 4.99 -3.25 -10.16
C GLY A 66 5.51 -1.82 -10.32
N SER A 67 4.69 -0.80 -10.01
CA SER A 67 5.15 0.60 -10.03
C SER A 67 6.14 0.91 -8.90
N LEU A 68 6.23 0.03 -7.88
CA LEU A 68 7.27 0.04 -6.85
C LEU A 68 8.19 -1.18 -7.01
N PRO A 69 9.31 -1.04 -7.75
CA PRO A 69 10.22 -2.16 -7.98
C PRO A 69 10.94 -2.57 -6.69
N ILE A 70 11.48 -3.79 -6.68
CA ILE A 70 12.35 -4.27 -5.62
C ILE A 70 13.59 -3.34 -5.56
N PRO A 71 13.90 -2.76 -4.39
CA PRO A 71 15.04 -1.85 -4.24
C PRO A 71 16.37 -2.59 -4.36
N LYS A 72 17.41 -1.84 -4.73
CA LYS A 72 18.79 -2.37 -4.82
C LYS A 72 19.60 -2.19 -3.53
N GLU A 73 19.18 -1.25 -2.68
CA GLU A 73 19.89 -0.95 -1.43
C GLU A 73 19.45 -1.92 -0.34
N GLN A 74 20.42 -2.53 0.35
CA GLN A 74 20.15 -3.58 1.34
C GLN A 74 19.20 -3.15 2.47
N ASN A 75 19.30 -1.90 2.91
CA ASN A 75 18.42 -1.35 3.95
C ASN A 75 16.97 -1.23 3.49
N ASP A 76 16.76 -0.93 2.20
CA ASP A 76 15.43 -0.81 1.61
C ASP A 76 14.83 -2.16 1.26
N ILE A 77 15.65 -3.19 0.98
CA ILE A 77 15.17 -4.56 0.71
C ILE A 77 14.35 -5.08 1.88
N SER A 78 14.87 -5.01 3.11
CA SER A 78 14.14 -5.53 4.29
C SER A 78 12.83 -4.77 4.54
N ASN A 79 12.83 -3.46 4.30
CA ASN A 79 11.64 -2.61 4.42
C ASN A 79 10.59 -2.93 3.33
N TRP A 80 11.05 -3.21 2.11
CA TRP A 80 10.22 -3.64 1.00
C TRP A 80 9.62 -5.03 1.28
N GLU A 81 10.42 -6.01 1.70
CA GLU A 81 9.98 -7.39 2.02
C GLU A 81 8.89 -7.38 3.09
N ARG A 82 9.10 -6.65 4.19
CA ARG A 82 8.11 -6.51 5.26
C ARG A 82 6.77 -5.95 4.76
N CYS A 83 6.82 -4.99 3.84
CA CYS A 83 5.60 -4.45 3.24
C CYS A 83 4.97 -5.39 2.22
N ASN A 84 5.78 -6.08 1.42
CA ASN A 84 5.33 -7.08 0.47
C ASN A 84 4.57 -8.21 1.19
N ASP A 85 5.10 -8.72 2.30
CA ASP A 85 4.45 -9.76 3.12
C ASP A 85 3.13 -9.29 3.73
N LEU A 86 3.08 -8.03 4.17
CA LEU A 86 1.85 -7.42 4.68
C LEU A 86 0.79 -7.31 3.57
N VAL A 87 1.17 -6.84 2.38
CA VAL A 87 0.27 -6.75 1.23
C VAL A 87 -0.18 -8.14 0.78
N GLY A 88 0.72 -9.12 0.74
CA GLY A 88 0.41 -10.52 0.47
C GLY A 88 -0.60 -11.09 1.48
N SER A 89 -0.39 -10.84 2.77
CA SER A 89 -1.32 -11.28 3.84
C SER A 89 -2.72 -10.71 3.64
N TRP A 90 -2.82 -9.43 3.26
CA TRP A 90 -4.09 -8.80 2.94
C TRP A 90 -4.78 -9.39 1.71
N ILE A 91 -4.03 -9.69 0.65
CA ILE A 91 -4.56 -10.34 -0.55
C ILE A 91 -5.04 -11.75 -0.22
N LEU A 92 -4.28 -12.52 0.56
CA LEU A 92 -4.66 -13.84 1.06
C LEU A 92 -5.97 -13.78 1.86
N ASN A 93 -6.09 -12.80 2.77
CA ASN A 93 -7.30 -12.63 3.57
C ASN A 93 -8.50 -12.10 2.78
N ALA A 94 -8.26 -11.49 1.62
CA ALA A 94 -9.30 -11.10 0.67
C ALA A 94 -9.71 -12.23 -0.30
N ALA A 95 -9.16 -13.44 -0.17
CA ALA A 95 -9.48 -14.59 -1.02
C ALA A 95 -10.22 -15.72 -0.27
N SER A 96 -11.08 -16.43 -0.99
CA SER A 96 -11.73 -17.64 -0.48
C SER A 96 -10.69 -18.72 -0.14
N ARG A 97 -11.10 -19.70 0.67
CA ARG A 97 -10.20 -20.79 1.11
C ARG A 97 -9.60 -21.57 -0.07
N GLU A 98 -10.39 -21.77 -1.12
CA GLU A 98 -10.02 -22.54 -2.31
C GLU A 98 -8.90 -21.86 -3.11
N ILE A 99 -8.96 -20.53 -3.24
CA ILE A 99 -7.96 -19.76 -3.98
C ILE A 99 -6.75 -19.41 -3.10
N ARG A 100 -6.93 -19.31 -1.78
CA ARG A 100 -5.85 -18.90 -0.88
C ARG A 100 -4.57 -19.72 -1.05
N LEU A 101 -4.72 -21.03 -1.27
CA LEU A 101 -3.59 -21.94 -1.47
C LEU A 101 -2.81 -21.66 -2.75
N SER A 102 -3.47 -21.19 -3.82
CA SER A 102 -2.78 -20.84 -5.06
C SER A 102 -2.01 -19.52 -4.95
N ILE A 103 -2.39 -18.64 -4.02
CA ILE A 103 -1.72 -17.35 -3.78
C ILE A 103 -0.58 -17.50 -2.76
N LEU A 104 -0.70 -18.42 -1.80
CA LEU A 104 0.20 -18.53 -0.65
C LEU A 104 1.68 -18.70 -1.01
N TYR A 105 1.97 -19.34 -2.14
CA TYR A 105 3.34 -19.62 -2.58
C TYR A 105 3.91 -18.54 -3.51
N ALA A 106 3.20 -17.44 -3.75
CA ALA A 106 3.72 -16.32 -4.51
C ALA A 106 4.82 -15.61 -3.71
N GLU A 107 6.00 -15.43 -4.31
CA GLU A 107 7.13 -14.73 -3.68
C GLU A 107 6.85 -13.22 -3.50
N THR A 108 6.02 -12.64 -4.36
CA THR A 108 5.69 -11.21 -4.33
C THR A 108 4.20 -11.00 -4.53
N ALA A 109 3.71 -9.82 -4.13
CA ALA A 109 2.31 -9.45 -4.29
C ALA A 109 1.92 -9.05 -5.74
N ALA A 110 2.87 -8.94 -6.66
CA ALA A 110 2.67 -8.55 -8.05
C ALA A 110 2.16 -9.68 -8.96
#